data_AF-B8CF33-F1
#
_entry.id   AF-B8CF33-F1
#
_cell.length_a   1.000
_cell.length_b   1.000
_cell.length_c   1.000
_cell.angle_alpha   90.00
_cell.angle_beta   90.00
_cell.angle_gamma   90.00
#
_symmetry.space_group_name_H-M   'P 1'
#
loop_
_entity.id
_entity.type
_entity.pdbx_description
1 polymer ?
#
loop_
_entity_poly.entity_id
_entity_poly.type
_entity_poly.pdbx_seq_one_letter_code
_entity_poly.pdbx_strand_id
1 'polypeptide(L)'
;MRSSKRKVSALNDGGTVILSALQNLSDSTPRAIATALLSLLPPNATKLDPSAKKLLKAFPMVSASLDARANALARASVEEGASKPFEFRFSAVAGGTPTTNGVMVMVMADAADSGEKNDGEETDLGDDGSNQDQTTGFSNKSKHFNMKGMVELLSRRQFSNLKSLAVPNYVKLGKSGLKQIAKACPQLTSFEWGFNMISGPRPKDSDLMEVTVHFPNLTSLRTEMWNITSQGIRIAVTSMGESLLDLRIRADTISNHYLSGIDLELIAKACPNMEYFAYVVSKWGGSFTERALENVNGSGVIALVENCRKLEVLELDNAKSVGREAFETIVQMLNEGNGGGGENGRESFALREIKLEGYPYAVVNHDDEELSGGRLKWTVE
;
A
#
# COMPACT_ATOMS: atom_id res chain seq x y z
N MET A 1 59.15 -42.67 57.34
CA MET A 1 58.27 -42.53 56.16
C MET A 1 57.92 -41.06 56.00
N ARG A 2 58.44 -40.39 54.96
CA ARG A 2 58.18 -38.98 54.64
C ARG A 2 56.89 -38.92 53.79
N SER A 3 55.87 -38.20 54.26
CA SER A 3 54.63 -37.96 53.51
C SER A 3 54.66 -36.54 52.94
N SER A 4 54.72 -36.45 51.62
CA SER A 4 54.78 -35.20 50.86
C SER A 4 53.40 -34.55 50.76
N LYS A 5 53.27 -33.33 51.29
CA LYS A 5 52.13 -32.43 51.02
C LYS A 5 52.23 -31.91 49.58
N ARG A 6 51.30 -32.30 48.70
CA ARG A 6 51.05 -31.58 47.44
C ARG A 6 50.04 -30.47 47.69
N LYS A 7 50.51 -29.25 47.46
CA LYS A 7 49.74 -28.00 47.37
C LYS A 7 49.09 -27.98 45.99
N VAL A 8 47.76 -28.07 45.90
CA VAL A 8 47.01 -27.88 44.65
C VAL A 8 46.72 -26.39 44.52
N SER A 9 47.37 -25.76 43.56
CA SER A 9 47.13 -24.39 43.12
C SER A 9 45.77 -24.31 42.42
N ALA A 10 44.95 -23.33 42.83
CA ALA A 10 43.76 -22.92 42.12
C ALA A 10 44.15 -22.39 40.73
N LEU A 11 43.73 -23.10 39.69
CA LEU A 11 43.69 -22.59 38.32
C LEU A 11 42.37 -21.84 38.14
N ASN A 12 42.46 -20.51 38.18
CA ASN A 12 41.55 -19.63 37.48
C ASN A 12 41.74 -19.90 35.98
N ASP A 13 40.96 -20.82 35.43
CA ASP A 13 40.90 -21.01 33.98
C ASP A 13 39.53 -20.54 33.52
N GLY A 14 39.52 -19.33 32.95
CA GLY A 14 38.39 -18.81 32.20
C GLY A 14 38.17 -19.73 31.02
N GLY A 15 37.24 -20.67 31.19
CA GLY A 15 36.84 -21.63 30.18
C GLY A 15 36.61 -20.88 28.87
N THR A 16 37.52 -21.09 27.93
CA THR A 16 37.36 -20.65 26.55
C THR A 16 36.23 -21.50 26.01
N VAL A 17 35.00 -21.00 26.12
CA VAL A 17 33.84 -21.61 25.49
C VAL A 17 34.20 -21.73 24.01
N ILE A 18 34.26 -22.96 23.53
CA ILE A 18 34.65 -23.30 22.17
C ILE A 18 33.53 -22.80 21.23
N LEU A 19 33.59 -21.50 20.91
CA LEU A 19 32.68 -20.82 19.97
C LEU A 19 32.88 -21.30 18.53
N SER A 20 33.90 -22.12 18.25
CA SER A 20 34.11 -22.71 16.93
C SER A 20 32.99 -23.67 16.53
N ALA A 21 32.22 -24.22 17.48
CA ALA A 21 31.00 -24.97 17.19
C ALA A 21 29.89 -24.12 16.55
N LEU A 22 29.98 -22.78 16.63
CA LEU A 22 28.99 -21.85 16.08
C LEU A 22 29.48 -21.15 14.78
N GLN A 23 30.68 -21.46 14.30
CA GLN A 23 31.31 -20.72 13.19
C GLN A 23 30.71 -21.03 11.80
N ASN A 24 29.95 -22.13 11.64
CA ASN A 24 29.36 -22.56 10.37
C ASN A 24 27.83 -22.75 10.44
N LEU A 25 27.11 -21.76 10.99
CA LEU A 25 25.66 -21.85 11.20
C LEU A 25 24.80 -21.31 10.04
N SER A 26 25.39 -20.84 8.94
CA SER A 26 24.63 -20.26 7.82
C SER A 26 23.55 -21.20 7.27
N ASP A 27 23.79 -22.51 7.31
CA ASP A 27 22.86 -23.54 6.81
C ASP A 27 22.26 -24.41 7.94
N SER A 28 22.39 -23.98 9.20
CA SER A 28 21.96 -24.77 10.34
C SER A 28 20.49 -24.57 10.68
N THR A 29 19.76 -25.66 10.92
CA THR A 29 18.36 -25.60 11.33
C THR A 29 18.21 -24.97 12.73
N PRO A 30 17.04 -24.35 13.05
CA PRO A 30 16.79 -23.81 14.39
C PRO A 30 17.02 -24.83 15.51
N ARG A 31 16.76 -26.11 15.25
CA ARG A 31 16.98 -27.22 16.19
C ARG A 31 18.48 -27.45 16.47
N ALA A 32 19.32 -27.36 15.45
CA ALA A 32 20.78 -27.50 15.61
C ALA A 32 21.35 -26.35 16.45
N ILE A 33 20.89 -25.11 16.18
CA ILE A 33 21.28 -23.92 16.95
C ILE A 33 20.83 -24.06 18.41
N ALA A 34 19.57 -24.46 18.65
CA ALA A 34 19.07 -24.68 20.00
C ALA A 34 19.89 -25.74 20.76
N THR A 35 20.27 -26.83 20.08
CA THR A 35 21.10 -27.89 20.67
C THR A 35 22.50 -27.38 21.01
N ALA A 36 23.12 -26.59 20.14
CA ALA A 36 24.42 -25.97 20.38
C ALA A 36 24.38 -24.94 21.53
N LEU A 37 23.28 -24.21 21.70
CA LEU A 37 23.11 -23.30 22.83
C LEU A 37 22.86 -24.04 24.14
N LEU A 38 22.15 -25.16 24.11
CA LEU A 38 21.93 -26.02 25.28
C LEU A 38 23.22 -26.71 25.74
N SER A 39 24.14 -27.04 24.83
CA SER A 39 25.45 -27.63 25.20
C SER A 39 26.39 -26.66 25.93
N LEU A 40 26.08 -25.35 25.90
CA LEU A 40 26.78 -24.34 26.70
C LEU A 40 26.36 -24.35 28.17
N LEU A 41 25.29 -25.07 28.52
CA LEU A 41 24.78 -25.16 29.89
C LEU A 41 25.33 -26.41 30.59
N PRO A 42 25.44 -26.39 31.93
CA PRO A 42 25.75 -27.58 32.70
C PRO A 42 24.77 -28.73 32.39
N PRO A 43 25.20 -30.00 32.50
CA PRO A 43 24.30 -31.14 32.36
C PRO A 43 23.13 -31.02 33.34
N ASN A 44 21.90 -31.27 32.86
CA ASN A 44 20.65 -31.13 33.62
C ASN A 44 20.30 -29.70 34.09
N ALA A 45 20.91 -28.66 33.49
CA ALA A 45 20.51 -27.28 33.77
C ALA A 45 19.01 -27.09 33.48
N THR A 46 18.30 -26.56 34.48
CA THR A 46 16.88 -26.18 34.36
C THR A 46 16.75 -24.67 34.15
N LYS A 47 15.53 -24.17 33.91
CA LYS A 47 15.26 -22.72 33.81
C LYS A 47 15.64 -21.94 35.08
N LEU A 48 15.82 -22.61 36.22
CA LEU A 48 16.23 -21.98 37.47
C LEU A 48 17.74 -21.80 37.60
N ASP A 49 18.52 -22.51 36.78
CA ASP A 49 19.98 -22.45 36.80
C ASP A 49 20.50 -21.03 36.48
N PRO A 50 21.49 -20.50 37.23
CA PRO A 50 22.03 -19.17 36.98
C PRO A 50 22.55 -18.94 35.56
N SER A 51 23.15 -19.96 34.93
CA SER A 51 23.69 -19.88 33.58
C SER A 51 22.58 -19.88 32.54
N ALA A 52 21.56 -20.73 32.73
CA ALA A 52 20.37 -20.74 31.89
C ALA A 52 19.62 -19.38 31.95
N LYS A 53 19.50 -18.78 33.14
CA LYS A 53 18.90 -17.45 33.31
C LYS A 53 19.68 -16.35 32.58
N LYS A 54 21.01 -16.39 32.60
CA LYS A 54 21.85 -15.42 31.87
C LYS A 54 21.67 -15.58 30.36
N LEU A 55 21.67 -16.81 29.86
CA LEU A 55 21.44 -17.10 28.44
C LEU A 55 20.04 -16.61 28.00
N LEU A 56 19.00 -16.91 28.78
CA LEU A 56 17.65 -16.44 28.52
C LEU A 56 17.53 -14.90 28.50
N LYS A 57 18.24 -14.22 29.41
CA LYS A 57 18.30 -12.74 29.43
C LYS A 57 19.10 -12.16 28.26
N ALA A 58 20.02 -12.92 27.67
CA ALA A 58 20.82 -12.45 26.54
C ALA A 58 20.03 -12.42 25.22
N PHE A 59 19.04 -13.31 25.01
CA PHE A 59 18.28 -13.35 23.75
C PHE A 59 17.60 -12.02 23.38
N PRO A 60 16.87 -11.34 24.28
CA PRO A 60 16.32 -10.02 23.96
C PRO A 60 17.39 -8.99 23.59
N MET A 61 18.58 -9.07 24.20
CA MET A 61 19.69 -8.17 23.88
C MET A 61 20.29 -8.46 22.50
N VAL A 62 20.43 -9.73 22.14
CA VAL A 62 20.87 -10.14 20.80
C VAL A 62 19.85 -9.70 19.75
N SER A 63 18.56 -9.90 19.98
CA SER A 63 17.49 -9.40 19.11
C SER A 63 17.60 -7.89 18.89
N ALA A 64 17.70 -7.12 19.98
CA ALA A 64 17.84 -5.66 19.91
C ALA A 64 19.12 -5.22 19.17
N SER A 65 20.23 -5.97 19.32
CA SER A 65 21.46 -5.70 18.59
C SER A 65 21.36 -6.02 17.10
N LEU A 66 20.65 -7.09 16.72
CA LEU A 66 20.40 -7.43 15.32
C LEU A 66 19.49 -6.38 14.68
N ASP A 67 18.44 -5.94 15.38
CA ASP A 67 17.58 -4.84 14.95
C ASP A 67 18.37 -3.54 14.78
N ALA A 68 19.26 -3.21 15.72
CA ALA A 68 20.11 -2.02 15.62
C ALA A 68 21.05 -2.10 14.40
N ARG A 69 21.63 -3.27 14.10
CA ARG A 69 22.46 -3.49 12.91
C ARG A 69 21.66 -3.39 11.62
N ALA A 70 20.47 -4.00 11.55
CA ALA A 70 19.59 -3.90 10.40
C ALA A 70 19.18 -2.43 10.15
N ASN A 71 18.86 -1.68 11.21
CA ASN A 71 18.57 -0.25 11.12
C ASN A 71 19.78 0.58 10.68
N ALA A 72 20.99 0.25 11.14
CA ALA A 72 22.21 0.94 10.73
C ALA A 72 22.52 0.70 9.24
N LEU A 73 22.34 -0.53 8.75
CA LEU A 73 22.48 -0.86 7.33
C LEU A 73 21.45 -0.10 6.48
N ALA A 74 20.20 -0.02 6.94
CA ALA A 74 19.16 0.75 6.27
C ALA A 74 19.51 2.26 6.20
N ARG A 75 20.12 2.83 7.25
CA ARG A 75 20.57 4.24 7.22
C ARG A 75 21.77 4.45 6.29
N ALA A 76 22.76 3.57 6.33
CA ALA A 76 23.92 3.65 5.45
C ALA A 76 23.50 3.62 3.96
N SER A 77 22.50 2.78 3.62
CA SER A 77 21.95 2.75 2.25
C SER A 77 21.22 4.03 1.85
N VAL A 78 20.73 4.83 2.81
CA VAL A 78 20.10 6.13 2.56
C VAL A 78 21.16 7.23 2.38
N GLU A 79 22.24 7.21 3.16
CA GLU A 79 23.32 8.21 3.11
C GLU A 79 24.20 8.10 1.86
N GLU A 80 24.39 6.89 1.32
CA GLU A 80 25.22 6.65 0.12
C GLU A 80 24.54 7.07 -1.21
N GLY A 81 23.34 7.68 -1.16
CA GLY A 81 22.61 8.08 -2.37
C GLY A 81 22.16 6.90 -3.25
N ALA A 82 22.42 5.66 -2.84
CA ALA A 82 22.02 4.43 -3.49
C ALA A 82 20.55 4.07 -3.20
N SER A 83 19.67 5.07 -3.15
CA SER A 83 18.22 4.90 -3.02
C SER A 83 17.66 4.27 -4.31
N LYS A 84 17.88 2.96 -4.48
CA LYS A 84 16.78 2.13 -4.96
C LYS A 84 15.83 2.03 -3.76
N PRO A 85 14.59 2.54 -3.85
CA PRO A 85 13.62 2.37 -2.78
C PRO A 85 13.58 0.88 -2.41
N PHE A 86 13.57 0.56 -1.11
CA PHE A 86 13.27 -0.79 -0.65
C PHE A 86 11.84 -1.11 -1.11
N GLU A 87 11.73 -1.66 -2.31
CA GLU A 87 10.49 -2.12 -2.91
C GLU A 87 10.20 -3.49 -2.27
N PHE A 88 9.34 -3.52 -1.26
CA PHE A 88 8.74 -4.78 -0.83
C PHE A 88 7.78 -5.23 -1.95
N ARG A 89 8.30 -5.95 -2.94
CA ARG A 89 7.48 -6.61 -3.97
C ARG A 89 6.88 -7.87 -3.39
N PHE A 90 5.64 -7.76 -2.94
CA PHE A 90 4.73 -8.89 -2.88
C PHE A 90 3.88 -8.79 -4.14
N SER A 91 3.98 -9.81 -5.01
CA SER A 91 3.38 -9.81 -6.34
C SER A 91 1.99 -10.41 -6.33
N ALA A 92 1.02 -9.71 -6.93
CA ALA A 92 -0.03 -10.32 -7.72
C ALA A 92 -0.32 -9.42 -8.93
N VAL A 93 0.25 -9.81 -10.07
CA VAL A 93 -0.13 -9.55 -11.48
C VAL A 93 -0.79 -8.21 -11.84
N ALA A 94 -0.05 -7.49 -12.69
CA ALA A 94 -0.44 -6.56 -13.77
C ALA A 94 -1.02 -5.17 -13.43
N GLY A 95 -0.28 -4.12 -13.84
CA GLY A 95 -0.93 -2.99 -14.53
C GLY A 95 -0.48 -1.57 -14.20
N GLY A 96 0.26 -1.32 -13.11
CA GLY A 96 0.63 0.05 -12.74
C GLY A 96 2.12 0.21 -12.47
N THR A 97 2.82 1.02 -13.26
CA THR A 97 4.16 1.48 -12.92
C THR A 97 4.07 2.53 -11.81
N PRO A 98 4.70 2.35 -10.64
CA PRO A 98 4.85 3.43 -9.67
C PRO A 98 5.96 4.38 -10.17
N THR A 99 5.58 5.52 -10.72
CA THR A 99 6.48 6.67 -10.86
C THR A 99 6.45 7.47 -9.56
N THR A 100 7.51 7.42 -8.76
CA THR A 100 7.96 8.56 -7.93
C THR A 100 9.29 8.27 -7.22
N ASN A 101 10.17 9.26 -7.28
CA ASN A 101 11.53 9.27 -6.74
C ASN A 101 11.57 9.05 -5.21
N GLY A 102 12.30 8.02 -4.75
CA GLY A 102 12.73 7.89 -3.34
C GLY A 102 11.64 7.64 -2.30
N VAL A 103 10.45 7.18 -2.70
CA VAL A 103 9.33 6.90 -1.78
C VAL A 103 9.37 5.44 -1.33
N MET A 104 9.36 5.21 -0.01
CA MET A 104 9.09 3.86 0.53
C MET A 104 7.60 3.56 0.32
N VAL A 105 7.32 2.63 -0.58
CA VAL A 105 5.97 2.14 -0.87
C VAL A 105 5.87 0.72 -0.35
N MET A 106 4.90 0.46 0.51
CA MET A 106 4.60 -0.90 0.96
C MET A 106 3.31 -1.38 0.30
N VAL A 107 3.44 -2.32 -0.64
CA VAL A 107 2.33 -3.05 -1.23
C VAL A 107 2.40 -4.50 -0.75
N MET A 108 1.36 -4.95 -0.05
CA MET A 108 1.24 -6.33 0.42
C MET A 108 0.30 -7.06 -0.55
N ALA A 109 0.80 -8.05 -1.28
CA ALA A 109 -0.02 -8.87 -2.17
C ALA A 109 -0.63 -10.07 -1.43
N ASP A 110 -1.80 -10.47 -1.90
CA ASP A 110 -2.46 -11.71 -1.50
C ASP A 110 -1.84 -12.90 -2.23
N ALA A 111 -1.71 -14.03 -1.53
CA ALA A 111 -1.63 -15.32 -2.20
C ALA A 111 -3.06 -15.71 -2.56
N ALA A 112 -3.35 -15.88 -3.85
CA ALA A 112 -4.67 -16.31 -4.31
C ALA A 112 -5.05 -17.63 -3.61
N ASP A 113 -6.02 -17.57 -2.70
CA ASP A 113 -6.66 -18.75 -2.12
C ASP A 113 -7.71 -19.22 -3.13
N SER A 114 -7.25 -19.90 -4.19
CA SER A 114 -8.13 -20.62 -5.12
C SER A 114 -8.60 -21.93 -4.48
N GLY A 115 -9.31 -21.82 -3.36
CA GLY A 115 -9.99 -22.92 -2.71
C GLY A 115 -11.36 -23.17 -3.34
N GLU A 116 -11.41 -23.54 -4.62
CA GLU A 116 -12.58 -24.23 -5.15
C GLU A 116 -12.63 -25.61 -4.49
N LYS A 117 -13.56 -25.79 -3.55
CA LYS A 117 -13.94 -27.12 -3.07
C LYS A 117 -14.68 -27.85 -4.18
N ASN A 118 -13.94 -28.55 -5.03
CA ASN A 118 -14.49 -29.64 -5.81
C ASN A 118 -14.45 -30.90 -4.95
N ASP A 119 -15.62 -31.40 -4.56
CA ASP A 119 -15.79 -32.72 -3.98
C ASP A 119 -15.54 -33.76 -5.10
N GLY A 120 -14.31 -34.24 -5.23
CA GLY A 120 -13.95 -35.24 -6.23
C GLY A 120 -12.54 -35.81 -6.06
N GLU A 121 -12.49 -37.09 -5.68
CA GLU A 121 -11.39 -38.06 -5.73
C GLU A 121 -9.94 -37.61 -5.42
N GLU A 122 -9.51 -38.08 -4.26
CA GLU A 122 -8.15 -38.21 -3.74
C GLU A 122 -7.18 -38.79 -4.78
N THR A 123 -6.27 -37.95 -5.29
CA THR A 123 -4.99 -38.41 -5.84
C THR A 123 -3.85 -37.77 -5.03
N ASP A 124 -3.22 -38.63 -4.23
CA ASP A 124 -2.06 -38.36 -3.41
C ASP A 124 -0.82 -38.19 -4.31
N LEU A 125 -0.44 -36.94 -4.57
CA LEU A 125 0.88 -36.56 -5.06
C LEU A 125 1.43 -35.46 -4.17
N GLY A 126 2.42 -35.82 -3.36
CA GLY A 126 3.09 -34.94 -2.42
C GLY A 126 3.73 -33.74 -3.12
N ASP A 127 3.21 -32.55 -2.83
CA ASP A 127 3.74 -31.27 -3.25
C ASP A 127 4.50 -30.60 -2.08
N ASP A 128 5.82 -30.48 -2.24
CA ASP A 128 6.79 -29.85 -1.33
C ASP A 128 6.71 -28.30 -1.40
N GLY A 129 5.51 -27.74 -1.27
CA GLY A 129 5.28 -26.29 -1.29
C GLY A 129 5.64 -25.56 0.02
N SER A 130 6.24 -26.23 1.00
CA SER A 130 6.32 -25.73 2.39
C SER A 130 7.48 -24.79 2.70
N ASN A 131 8.42 -24.59 1.77
CA ASN A 131 9.70 -23.96 2.11
C ASN A 131 9.81 -22.45 1.78
N GLN A 132 8.86 -21.87 1.04
CA GLN A 132 8.94 -20.44 0.66
C GLN A 132 8.35 -19.48 1.70
N ASP A 133 7.55 -19.98 2.64
CA ASP A 133 6.84 -19.15 3.63
C ASP A 133 7.75 -18.65 4.79
N GLN A 134 8.94 -19.25 4.94
CA GLN A 134 9.84 -18.98 6.07
C GLN A 134 10.66 -17.70 5.94
N THR A 135 10.72 -17.09 4.75
CA THR A 135 11.69 -16.02 4.48
C THR A 135 11.14 -14.60 4.63
N THR A 136 9.82 -14.42 4.61
CA THR A 136 9.21 -13.08 4.71
C THR A 136 8.18 -12.96 5.84
N GLY A 137 7.53 -14.04 6.29
CA GLY A 137 6.53 -13.98 7.37
C GLY A 137 5.30 -13.12 7.05
N PHE A 138 5.13 -12.69 5.79
CA PHE A 138 4.05 -11.81 5.33
C PHE A 138 3.00 -12.54 4.49
N SER A 139 3.18 -13.83 4.19
CA SER A 139 2.13 -14.59 3.50
C SER A 139 0.99 -14.97 4.47
N ASN A 140 -0.24 -14.75 4.03
CA ASN A 140 -1.44 -15.01 4.80
C ASN A 140 -1.84 -16.50 4.83
N LYS A 141 -1.04 -17.41 4.23
CA LYS A 141 -1.27 -18.87 4.34
C LYS A 141 -1.34 -19.33 5.80
N SER A 142 -0.68 -18.59 6.69
CA SER A 142 -0.64 -18.86 8.12
C SER A 142 -1.76 -18.20 8.96
N LYS A 143 -2.67 -17.41 8.38
CA LYS A 143 -3.68 -16.59 9.11
C LYS A 143 -3.10 -15.65 10.19
N HIS A 144 -1.79 -15.38 10.16
CA HIS A 144 -1.13 -14.66 11.25
C HIS A 144 -1.00 -13.15 11.05
N PHE A 145 -1.25 -12.62 9.84
CA PHE A 145 -1.11 -11.19 9.59
C PHE A 145 -2.45 -10.45 9.75
N ASN A 146 -2.75 -10.01 10.98
CA ASN A 146 -3.93 -9.23 11.32
C ASN A 146 -3.58 -7.76 11.61
N MET A 147 -4.58 -6.94 11.99
CA MET A 147 -4.38 -5.52 12.32
C MET A 147 -3.30 -5.30 13.39
N LYS A 148 -3.21 -6.17 14.41
CA LYS A 148 -2.17 -6.06 15.44
C LYS A 148 -0.78 -6.31 14.85
N GLY A 149 -0.64 -7.35 14.01
CA GLY A 149 0.62 -7.66 13.32
C GLY A 149 1.05 -6.53 12.37
N MET A 150 0.09 -5.94 11.64
CA MET A 150 0.35 -4.78 10.78
C MET A 150 0.82 -3.57 11.58
N VAL A 151 0.15 -3.23 12.69
CA VAL A 151 0.56 -2.12 13.54
C VAL A 151 1.93 -2.36 14.16
N GLU A 152 2.21 -3.58 14.63
CA GLU A 152 3.51 -3.95 15.19
C GLU A 152 4.63 -3.81 14.15
N LEU A 153 4.37 -4.22 12.90
CA LEU A 153 5.28 -4.03 11.80
C LEU A 153 5.52 -2.55 11.50
N LEU A 154 4.46 -1.77 11.31
CA LEU A 154 4.55 -0.35 10.97
C LEU A 154 5.16 0.49 12.11
N SER A 155 5.07 0.01 13.36
CA SER A 155 5.70 0.66 14.51
C SER A 155 7.22 0.52 14.53
N ARG A 156 7.81 -0.31 13.65
CA ARG A 156 9.27 -0.42 13.53
C ARG A 156 9.84 0.85 12.92
N ARG A 157 11.00 1.28 13.43
CA ARG A 157 11.61 2.58 13.07
C ARG A 157 11.83 2.75 11.56
N GLN A 158 12.08 1.68 10.81
CA GLN A 158 12.27 1.75 9.36
C GLN A 158 11.05 2.31 8.60
N PHE A 159 9.83 2.20 9.15
CA PHE A 159 8.60 2.69 8.52
C PHE A 159 8.16 4.08 9.00
N SER A 160 8.93 4.74 9.87
CA SER A 160 8.59 6.07 10.39
C SER A 160 8.50 7.16 9.32
N ASN A 161 9.16 6.95 8.17
CA ASN A 161 9.13 7.84 7.00
C ASN A 161 8.28 7.30 5.85
N LEU A 162 7.41 6.31 6.11
CA LEU A 162 6.52 5.75 5.10
C LEU A 162 5.55 6.83 4.62
N LYS A 163 5.50 7.06 3.29
CA LYS A 163 4.60 8.05 2.67
C LYS A 163 3.37 7.42 2.03
N SER A 164 3.45 6.17 1.60
CA SER A 164 2.34 5.47 0.95
C SER A 164 2.08 4.13 1.62
N LEU A 165 0.81 3.85 1.88
CA LEU A 165 0.36 2.61 2.51
C LEU A 165 -0.89 2.09 1.79
N ALA A 166 -0.79 0.89 1.24
CA ALA A 166 -1.93 0.11 0.81
C ALA A 166 -2.28 -0.93 1.88
N VAL A 167 -3.52 -0.91 2.36
CA VAL A 167 -4.01 -1.83 3.38
C VAL A 167 -4.29 -3.19 2.72
N PRO A 168 -3.73 -4.30 3.24
CA PRO A 168 -3.99 -5.62 2.69
C PRO A 168 -5.47 -6.01 2.79
N ASN A 169 -5.95 -6.73 1.78
CA ASN A 169 -7.36 -7.10 1.61
C ASN A 169 -7.95 -7.87 2.79
N TYR A 170 -7.16 -8.62 3.54
CA TYR A 170 -7.63 -9.41 4.68
C TYR A 170 -7.52 -8.67 6.03
N VAL A 171 -6.95 -7.46 6.06
CA VAL A 171 -6.78 -6.69 7.30
C VAL A 171 -8.01 -5.84 7.57
N LYS A 172 -8.74 -6.20 8.63
CA LYS A 172 -9.80 -5.35 9.16
C LYS A 172 -9.21 -4.22 9.99
N LEU A 173 -9.23 -3.00 9.48
CA LEU A 173 -8.95 -1.81 10.27
C LEU A 173 -10.23 -1.32 10.94
N GLY A 174 -10.07 -0.79 12.15
CA GLY A 174 -11.09 0.00 12.82
C GLY A 174 -10.44 1.27 13.36
N LYS A 175 -11.24 2.14 13.98
CA LYS A 175 -10.78 3.41 14.55
C LYS A 175 -9.46 3.32 15.34
N SER A 176 -9.34 2.34 16.24
CA SER A 176 -8.12 2.16 17.03
C SER A 176 -6.90 1.74 16.21
N GLY A 177 -7.12 0.96 15.14
CA GLY A 177 -6.07 0.56 14.20
C GLY A 177 -5.57 1.75 13.38
N LEU A 178 -6.50 2.54 12.81
CA LEU A 178 -6.16 3.76 12.06
C LEU A 178 -5.36 4.74 12.91
N LYS A 179 -5.80 4.99 14.15
CA LYS A 179 -5.06 5.84 15.10
C LYS A 179 -3.65 5.34 15.39
N GLN A 180 -3.46 4.03 15.51
CA GLN A 180 -2.16 3.43 15.75
C GLN A 180 -1.25 3.53 14.51
N ILE A 181 -1.79 3.30 13.32
CA ILE A 181 -1.08 3.47 12.05
C ILE A 181 -0.66 4.93 11.87
N ALA A 182 -1.54 5.90 12.12
CA ALA A 182 -1.22 7.32 12.05
C ALA A 182 -0.07 7.72 12.99
N LYS A 183 -0.02 7.12 14.20
CA LYS A 183 1.09 7.34 15.14
C LYS A 183 2.39 6.71 14.65
N ALA A 184 2.32 5.56 14.00
CA ALA A 184 3.48 4.82 13.50
C ALA A 184 4.07 5.45 12.21
N CYS A 185 3.20 5.95 11.34
CA CYS A 185 3.54 6.53 10.04
C CYS A 185 3.06 8.00 9.95
N PRO A 186 3.67 8.94 10.71
CA PRO A 186 3.21 10.33 10.77
C PRO A 186 3.42 11.13 9.46
N GLN A 187 4.23 10.61 8.54
CA GLN A 187 4.56 11.23 7.26
C GLN A 187 3.73 10.67 6.09
N LEU A 188 2.66 9.94 6.38
CA LEU A 188 1.83 9.32 5.36
C LEU A 188 1.06 10.37 4.54
N THR A 189 1.24 10.32 3.22
CA THR A 189 0.59 11.23 2.25
C THR A 189 -0.33 10.48 1.28
N SER A 190 -0.19 9.17 1.15
CA SER A 190 -1.03 8.32 0.29
C SER A 190 -1.56 7.12 1.06
N PHE A 191 -2.87 6.91 0.97
CA PHE A 191 -3.55 5.81 1.65
C PHE A 191 -4.53 5.11 0.70
N GLU A 192 -4.36 3.80 0.58
CA GLU A 192 -5.24 2.93 -0.19
C GLU A 192 -5.89 1.92 0.73
N TRP A 193 -7.23 1.83 0.70
CA TRP A 193 -7.97 0.82 1.42
C TRP A 193 -9.17 0.35 0.61
N GLY A 194 -9.14 -0.91 0.19
CA GLY A 194 -10.24 -1.52 -0.56
C GLY A 194 -10.17 -1.39 -2.07
N PHE A 195 -9.37 -0.47 -2.61
CA PHE A 195 -9.37 -0.17 -4.06
C PHE A 195 -9.14 -1.41 -4.94
N ASN A 196 -8.25 -2.32 -4.54
CA ASN A 196 -7.95 -3.56 -5.28
C ASN A 196 -8.62 -4.82 -4.68
N MET A 197 -9.62 -4.66 -3.82
CA MET A 197 -10.27 -5.79 -3.13
C MET A 197 -11.30 -6.49 -4.01
N ILE A 198 -11.13 -7.81 -4.13
CA ILE A 198 -12.14 -8.75 -4.64
C ILE A 198 -12.98 -9.30 -3.47
N SER A 199 -12.35 -9.52 -2.31
CA SER A 199 -12.94 -10.05 -1.09
C SER A 199 -12.21 -9.51 0.15
N GLY A 200 -12.87 -9.52 1.31
CA GLY A 200 -12.27 -9.15 2.61
C GLY A 200 -13.01 -8.03 3.35
N PRO A 201 -12.46 -7.53 4.48
CA PRO A 201 -13.06 -6.47 5.26
C PRO A 201 -13.11 -5.14 4.50
N ARG A 202 -14.32 -4.65 4.25
CA ARG A 202 -14.58 -3.43 3.49
C ARG A 202 -14.73 -2.21 4.41
N PRO A 203 -14.06 -1.09 4.11
CA PRO A 203 -14.27 0.15 4.84
C PRO A 203 -15.71 0.64 4.63
N LYS A 204 -16.23 1.38 5.60
CA LYS A 204 -17.52 2.11 5.51
C LYS A 204 -17.30 3.59 5.73
N ASP A 205 -18.35 4.40 5.52
CA ASP A 205 -18.31 5.86 5.68
C ASP A 205 -17.65 6.31 6.99
N SER A 206 -17.96 5.64 8.11
CA SER A 206 -17.37 5.97 9.41
C SER A 206 -15.86 5.76 9.43
N ASP A 207 -15.36 4.75 8.74
CA ASP A 207 -13.93 4.46 8.71
C ASP A 207 -13.19 5.47 7.83
N LEU A 208 -13.80 5.89 6.71
CA LEU A 208 -13.25 6.93 5.86
C LEU A 208 -13.18 8.29 6.58
N MET A 209 -14.16 8.62 7.42
CA MET A 209 -14.08 9.79 8.30
C MET A 209 -12.92 9.69 9.30
N GLU A 210 -12.65 8.52 9.87
CA GLU A 210 -11.52 8.35 10.79
C GLU A 210 -10.17 8.48 10.06
N VAL A 211 -10.10 8.12 8.77
CA VAL A 211 -8.91 8.37 7.93
C VAL A 211 -8.63 9.87 7.84
N THR A 212 -9.63 10.69 7.51
CA THR A 212 -9.42 12.14 7.38
C THR A 212 -9.07 12.81 8.71
N VAL A 213 -9.56 12.28 9.83
CA VAL A 213 -9.22 12.77 11.18
C VAL A 213 -7.79 12.41 11.60
N HIS A 214 -7.32 11.21 11.26
CA HIS A 214 -6.05 10.70 11.78
C HIS A 214 -4.85 10.95 10.88
N PHE A 215 -5.06 11.20 9.59
CA PHE A 215 -3.98 11.42 8.63
C PHE A 215 -4.10 12.81 7.96
N PRO A 216 -3.78 13.90 8.69
CA PRO A 216 -3.99 15.27 8.20
C PRO A 216 -3.05 15.67 7.04
N ASN A 217 -2.03 14.87 6.74
CA ASN A 217 -1.09 15.10 5.65
C ASN A 217 -1.43 14.30 4.37
N LEU A 218 -2.56 13.58 4.34
CA LEU A 218 -2.96 12.84 3.15
C LEU A 218 -3.28 13.79 2.01
N THR A 219 -2.66 13.51 0.86
CA THR A 219 -2.95 14.15 -0.42
C THR A 219 -3.47 13.16 -1.45
N SER A 220 -3.40 11.86 -1.17
CA SER A 220 -3.85 10.79 -2.07
C SER A 220 -4.71 9.79 -1.31
N LEU A 221 -5.89 9.52 -1.85
CA LEU A 221 -6.87 8.59 -1.30
C LEU A 221 -7.38 7.65 -2.39
N ARG A 222 -7.25 6.34 -2.14
CA ARG A 222 -7.77 5.29 -3.03
C ARG A 222 -8.69 4.36 -2.27
N THR A 223 -9.93 4.22 -2.74
CA THR A 223 -10.96 3.44 -2.05
C THR A 223 -11.97 2.82 -2.99
N GLU A 224 -12.76 1.91 -2.45
CA GLU A 224 -13.88 1.26 -3.12
C GLU A 224 -15.23 1.72 -2.52
N MET A 225 -16.35 1.54 -3.25
CA MET A 225 -17.70 1.99 -2.85
C MET A 225 -18.71 0.86 -2.59
N TRP A 226 -18.26 -0.28 -2.11
CA TRP A 226 -19.14 -1.38 -1.72
C TRP A 226 -19.89 -1.04 -0.43
N ASN A 227 -19.16 -0.65 0.61
CA ASN A 227 -19.75 -0.22 1.89
C ASN A 227 -19.59 1.28 2.16
N ILE A 228 -18.77 1.97 1.35
CA ILE A 228 -18.69 3.43 1.34
C ILE A 228 -19.74 3.95 0.37
N THR A 229 -20.55 4.89 0.85
CA THR A 229 -21.57 5.57 0.05
C THR A 229 -21.00 6.84 -0.57
N SER A 230 -21.73 7.44 -1.52
CA SER A 230 -21.40 8.77 -2.02
C SER A 230 -21.32 9.81 -0.90
N GLN A 231 -22.13 9.68 0.16
CA GLN A 231 -22.07 10.56 1.32
C GLN A 231 -20.74 10.43 2.07
N GLY A 232 -20.20 9.21 2.22
CA GLY A 232 -18.87 8.99 2.79
C GLY A 232 -17.78 9.70 1.99
N ILE A 233 -17.81 9.56 0.66
CA ILE A 233 -16.88 10.26 -0.24
C ILE A 233 -17.01 11.78 -0.09
N ARG A 234 -18.23 12.32 -0.12
CA ARG A 234 -18.49 13.77 0.04
C ARG A 234 -17.87 14.33 1.32
N ILE A 235 -18.06 13.63 2.43
CA ILE A 235 -17.49 14.04 3.72
C ILE A 235 -15.96 14.01 3.66
N ALA A 236 -15.39 12.95 3.09
CA ALA A 236 -13.93 12.80 2.97
C ALA A 236 -13.31 13.92 2.14
N VAL A 237 -13.80 14.15 0.92
CA VAL A 237 -13.27 15.19 0.02
C VAL A 237 -13.49 16.59 0.57
N THR A 238 -14.61 16.85 1.26
CA THR A 238 -14.82 18.15 1.94
C THR A 238 -13.85 18.34 3.11
N SER A 239 -13.54 17.27 3.84
CA SER A 239 -12.61 17.33 4.98
C SER A 239 -11.17 17.53 4.54
N MET A 240 -10.76 16.90 3.42
CA MET A 240 -9.42 17.04 2.87
C MET A 240 -9.27 18.35 2.07
N GLY A 241 -10.31 18.75 1.35
CA GLY A 241 -10.37 19.99 0.59
C GLY A 241 -9.21 20.15 -0.39
N GLU A 242 -8.60 21.32 -0.39
CA GLU A 242 -7.49 21.70 -1.28
C GLU A 242 -6.23 20.83 -1.14
N SER A 243 -6.10 20.04 -0.06
CA SER A 243 -4.96 19.14 0.13
C SER A 243 -5.08 17.84 -0.68
N LEU A 244 -6.27 17.47 -1.13
CA LEU A 244 -6.48 16.26 -1.93
C LEU A 244 -6.06 16.51 -3.39
N LEU A 245 -5.05 15.76 -3.83
CA LEU A 245 -4.44 15.84 -5.16
C LEU A 245 -4.74 14.61 -6.02
N ASP A 246 -4.82 13.41 -5.44
CA ASP A 246 -5.12 12.15 -6.15
C ASP A 246 -6.30 11.44 -5.48
N LEU A 247 -7.42 11.36 -6.20
CA LEU A 247 -8.60 10.62 -5.78
C LEU A 247 -8.89 9.49 -6.75
N ARG A 248 -8.89 8.25 -6.25
CA ARG A 248 -9.28 7.08 -7.04
C ARG A 248 -10.38 6.31 -6.35
N ILE A 249 -11.46 6.09 -7.09
CA ILE A 249 -12.67 5.48 -6.58
C ILE A 249 -13.02 4.31 -7.48
N ARG A 250 -13.13 3.12 -6.88
CA ARG A 250 -13.72 1.95 -7.52
C ARG A 250 -15.19 1.84 -7.11
N ALA A 251 -16.08 2.12 -8.03
CA ALA A 251 -17.49 1.84 -7.84
C ALA A 251 -17.74 0.32 -7.89
N ASP A 252 -18.57 -0.13 -6.96
CA ASP A 252 -19.09 -1.48 -6.95
C ASP A 252 -20.52 -1.51 -7.51
N THR A 253 -20.83 -2.54 -8.29
CA THR A 253 -22.10 -2.67 -8.99
C THR A 253 -23.16 -3.45 -8.22
N ILE A 254 -22.83 -3.95 -7.02
CA ILE A 254 -23.73 -4.77 -6.20
C ILE A 254 -24.41 -3.89 -5.15
N SER A 255 -23.65 -2.99 -4.51
CA SER A 255 -24.20 -2.06 -3.50
C SER A 255 -24.97 -0.88 -4.08
N ASN A 256 -24.77 -0.59 -5.38
CA ASN A 256 -25.35 0.55 -6.10
C ASN A 256 -25.05 1.91 -5.46
N HIS A 257 -23.96 2.01 -4.71
CA HIS A 257 -23.47 3.25 -4.13
C HIS A 257 -22.61 4.04 -5.12
N TYR A 258 -23.19 4.41 -6.26
CA TYR A 258 -22.47 5.18 -7.27
C TYR A 258 -22.32 6.64 -6.88
N LEU A 259 -21.29 7.29 -7.43
CA LEU A 259 -21.27 8.74 -7.49
C LEU A 259 -22.29 9.24 -8.52
N SER A 260 -22.71 10.49 -8.34
CA SER A 260 -23.53 11.23 -9.27
C SER A 260 -22.77 12.43 -9.85
N GLY A 261 -23.31 13.06 -10.90
CA GLY A 261 -22.80 14.34 -11.40
C GLY A 261 -22.72 15.43 -10.31
N ILE A 262 -23.68 15.46 -9.39
CA ILE A 262 -23.69 16.40 -8.25
C ILE A 262 -22.51 16.13 -7.31
N ASP A 263 -22.14 14.86 -7.12
CA ASP A 263 -20.98 14.49 -6.30
C ASP A 263 -19.68 14.93 -6.97
N LEU A 264 -19.57 14.80 -8.30
CA LEU A 264 -18.41 15.30 -9.04
C LEU A 264 -18.28 16.82 -8.98
N GLU A 265 -19.38 17.56 -9.13
CA GLU A 265 -19.40 19.02 -8.96
C GLU A 265 -18.91 19.44 -7.56
N LEU A 266 -19.33 18.71 -6.53
CA LEU A 266 -18.88 18.95 -5.16
C LEU A 266 -17.39 18.66 -5.00
N ILE A 267 -16.91 17.54 -5.54
CA ILE A 267 -15.49 17.17 -5.53
C ILE A 267 -14.67 18.28 -6.18
N ALA A 268 -15.09 18.72 -7.37
CA ALA A 268 -14.44 19.77 -8.14
C ALA A 268 -14.32 21.08 -7.36
N LYS A 269 -15.39 21.45 -6.64
CA LYS A 269 -15.43 22.65 -5.80
C LYS A 269 -14.58 22.53 -4.54
N ALA A 270 -14.57 21.36 -3.90
CA ALA A 270 -13.84 21.12 -2.66
C ALA A 270 -12.33 20.98 -2.88
N CYS A 271 -11.93 20.42 -4.02
CA CYS A 271 -10.55 20.02 -4.32
C CYS A 271 -10.03 20.70 -5.62
N PRO A 272 -9.91 22.04 -5.68
CA PRO A 272 -9.51 22.74 -6.91
C PRO A 272 -8.07 22.44 -7.34
N ASN A 273 -7.22 21.94 -6.44
CA ASN A 273 -5.84 21.55 -6.73
C ASN A 273 -5.69 20.09 -7.18
N MET A 274 -6.78 19.36 -7.42
CA MET A 274 -6.71 17.96 -7.85
C MET A 274 -5.82 17.80 -9.10
N GLU A 275 -4.92 16.82 -9.07
CA GLU A 275 -3.99 16.47 -10.15
C GLU A 275 -4.39 15.15 -10.82
N TYR A 276 -5.03 14.22 -10.09
CA TYR A 276 -5.44 12.92 -10.59
C TYR A 276 -6.86 12.60 -10.11
N PHE A 277 -7.73 12.20 -11.05
CA PHE A 277 -9.04 11.65 -10.72
C PHE A 277 -9.28 10.35 -11.48
N ALA A 278 -9.64 9.29 -10.75
CA ALA A 278 -10.04 8.01 -11.31
C ALA A 278 -11.41 7.57 -10.80
N TYR A 279 -12.30 7.19 -11.71
CA TYR A 279 -13.57 6.53 -11.37
C TYR A 279 -13.74 5.26 -12.20
N VAL A 280 -13.65 4.12 -11.52
CA VAL A 280 -13.63 2.79 -12.12
C VAL A 280 -14.90 2.04 -11.74
N VAL A 281 -15.75 1.71 -12.70
CA VAL A 281 -16.95 0.90 -12.46
C VAL A 281 -16.61 -0.57 -12.71
N SER A 282 -16.58 -1.36 -11.63
CA SER A 282 -16.14 -2.75 -11.67
C SER A 282 -17.05 -3.63 -12.55
N LYS A 283 -16.45 -4.41 -13.46
CA LYS A 283 -17.17 -5.46 -14.21
C LYS A 283 -17.20 -6.76 -13.42
N TRP A 284 -18.20 -6.96 -12.57
CA TRP A 284 -18.43 -8.27 -11.97
C TRP A 284 -19.44 -9.10 -12.78
N GLY A 285 -19.00 -10.25 -13.30
CA GLY A 285 -19.89 -11.37 -13.63
C GLY A 285 -20.94 -11.16 -14.73
N GLY A 286 -20.67 -10.31 -15.73
CA GLY A 286 -21.33 -10.38 -17.03
C GLY A 286 -22.73 -9.77 -17.20
N SER A 287 -23.41 -9.20 -16.19
CA SER A 287 -24.78 -8.69 -16.44
C SER A 287 -25.36 -7.60 -15.52
N PHE A 288 -24.66 -7.07 -14.50
CA PHE A 288 -25.34 -6.26 -13.47
C PHE A 288 -24.91 -4.79 -13.33
N THR A 289 -24.20 -4.20 -14.30
CA THR A 289 -24.23 -2.73 -14.40
C THR A 289 -25.62 -2.35 -14.90
N GLU A 290 -26.57 -2.18 -13.99
CA GLU A 290 -27.76 -1.40 -14.28
C GLU A 290 -27.28 0.02 -14.61
N ARG A 291 -27.09 0.31 -15.90
CA ARG A 291 -26.75 1.66 -16.39
C ARG A 291 -27.67 2.73 -15.79
N ALA A 292 -28.90 2.35 -15.44
CA ALA A 292 -29.87 3.23 -14.79
C ALA A 292 -29.45 3.74 -13.41
N LEU A 293 -28.50 3.08 -12.73
CA LEU A 293 -28.06 3.45 -11.39
C LEU A 293 -26.72 4.21 -11.38
N GLU A 294 -25.93 4.10 -12.45
CA GLU A 294 -24.70 4.88 -12.61
C GLU A 294 -25.04 6.33 -12.96
N ASN A 295 -24.87 7.22 -11.98
CA ASN A 295 -25.31 8.61 -12.08
C ASN A 295 -24.18 9.60 -12.36
N VAL A 296 -22.94 9.13 -12.53
CA VAL A 296 -21.86 9.98 -13.05
C VAL A 296 -22.23 10.35 -14.49
N ASN A 297 -22.18 11.64 -14.80
CA ASN A 297 -22.67 12.16 -16.07
C ASN A 297 -21.71 13.19 -16.65
N GLY A 298 -21.96 13.57 -17.91
CA GLY A 298 -21.13 14.53 -18.63
C GLY A 298 -20.95 15.86 -17.92
N SER A 299 -22.01 16.43 -17.33
CA SER A 299 -21.94 17.73 -16.66
C SER A 299 -21.02 17.70 -15.44
N GLY A 300 -21.06 16.64 -14.64
CA GLY A 300 -20.17 16.47 -13.50
C GLY A 300 -18.69 16.34 -13.89
N VAL A 301 -18.40 15.60 -14.97
CA VAL A 301 -17.02 15.46 -15.48
C VAL A 301 -16.51 16.77 -16.09
N ILE A 302 -17.35 17.49 -16.83
CA ILE A 302 -17.01 18.82 -17.35
C ILE A 302 -16.70 19.78 -16.19
N ALA A 303 -17.54 19.80 -15.14
CA ALA A 303 -17.33 20.64 -13.96
C ALA A 303 -16.01 20.29 -13.24
N LEU A 304 -15.66 19.00 -13.18
CA LEU A 304 -14.38 18.55 -12.63
C LEU A 304 -13.20 19.15 -13.40
N VAL A 305 -13.17 19.01 -14.73
CA VAL A 305 -12.10 19.58 -15.56
C VAL A 305 -12.08 21.11 -15.50
N GLU A 306 -13.24 21.75 -15.47
CA GLU A 306 -13.35 23.21 -15.43
C GLU A 306 -12.80 23.81 -14.14
N ASN A 307 -13.05 23.18 -12.99
CA ASN A 307 -12.71 23.72 -11.67
C ASN A 307 -11.36 23.19 -11.14
N CYS A 308 -10.93 22.00 -11.54
CA CYS A 308 -9.62 21.44 -11.19
C CYS A 308 -8.59 21.74 -12.28
N ARG A 309 -8.12 22.99 -12.38
CA ARG A 309 -7.20 23.43 -13.45
C ARG A 309 -5.85 22.71 -13.44
N LYS A 310 -5.46 22.19 -12.27
CA LYS A 310 -4.25 21.37 -12.07
C LYS A 310 -4.44 19.89 -12.41
N LEU A 311 -5.63 19.47 -12.82
CA LEU A 311 -5.91 18.08 -13.17
C LEU A 311 -5.05 17.69 -14.36
N GLU A 312 -4.14 16.74 -14.15
CA GLU A 312 -3.24 16.21 -15.17
C GLU A 312 -3.80 14.94 -15.82
N VAL A 313 -4.49 14.11 -15.02
CA VAL A 313 -5.03 12.82 -15.47
C VAL A 313 -6.49 12.66 -15.07
N LEU A 314 -7.33 12.36 -16.06
CA LEU A 314 -8.72 11.95 -15.90
C LEU A 314 -8.87 10.50 -16.38
N GLU A 315 -9.26 9.59 -15.48
CA GLU A 315 -9.45 8.18 -15.79
C GLU A 315 -10.89 7.76 -15.49
N LEU A 316 -11.60 7.31 -16.53
CA LEU A 316 -12.95 6.77 -16.43
C LEU A 316 -12.95 5.36 -17.04
N ASP A 317 -13.28 4.37 -16.23
CA ASP A 317 -13.47 2.99 -16.69
C ASP A 317 -14.93 2.59 -16.52
N ASN A 318 -15.59 2.29 -17.64
CA ASN A 318 -16.99 1.87 -17.72
C ASN A 318 -18.03 2.84 -17.14
N ALA A 319 -17.71 4.13 -16.97
CA ALA A 319 -18.66 5.19 -16.59
C ALA A 319 -19.55 5.62 -17.78
N LYS A 320 -20.32 4.67 -18.31
CA LYS A 320 -20.97 4.76 -19.63
C LYS A 320 -22.11 5.78 -19.70
N SER A 321 -22.55 6.33 -18.57
CA SER A 321 -23.46 7.47 -18.52
C SER A 321 -22.81 8.80 -18.93
N VAL A 322 -21.47 8.84 -19.05
CA VAL A 322 -20.74 9.96 -19.67
C VAL A 322 -20.70 9.78 -21.19
N GLY A 323 -21.48 10.57 -21.93
CA GLY A 323 -21.55 10.49 -23.39
C GLY A 323 -20.37 11.18 -24.10
N ARG A 324 -20.26 10.91 -25.41
CA ARG A 324 -19.20 11.43 -26.29
C ARG A 324 -19.19 12.97 -26.30
N GLU A 325 -20.38 13.57 -26.27
CA GLU A 325 -20.60 15.01 -26.27
C GLU A 325 -19.93 15.73 -25.09
N ALA A 326 -19.79 15.06 -23.96
CA ALA A 326 -19.09 15.61 -22.80
C ALA A 326 -17.59 15.74 -23.07
N PHE A 327 -16.99 14.72 -23.70
CA PHE A 327 -15.59 14.74 -24.09
C PHE A 327 -15.32 15.72 -25.24
N GLU A 328 -16.23 15.85 -26.20
CA GLU A 328 -16.13 16.88 -27.24
C GLU A 328 -16.12 18.29 -26.63
N THR A 329 -16.96 18.52 -25.61
CA THR A 329 -16.97 19.78 -24.85
C THR A 329 -15.65 20.00 -24.11
N ILE A 330 -15.12 18.98 -23.42
CA ILE A 330 -13.83 19.04 -22.72
C ILE A 330 -12.71 19.35 -23.72
N VAL A 331 -12.66 18.66 -24.85
CA VAL A 331 -11.66 18.88 -25.91
C VAL A 331 -11.73 20.32 -26.45
N GLN A 332 -12.94 20.86 -26.67
CA GLN A 332 -13.10 22.25 -27.06
C GLN A 332 -12.54 23.20 -26.00
N MET A 333 -12.87 22.98 -24.72
CA MET A 333 -12.35 23.79 -23.61
C MET A 333 -10.82 23.76 -23.52
N LEU A 334 -10.19 22.59 -23.68
CA LEU A 334 -8.73 22.44 -23.65
C LEU A 334 -8.07 23.17 -24.81
N ASN A 335 -8.60 23.02 -26.03
CA ASN A 335 -8.06 23.67 -27.22
C ASN A 335 -8.20 25.20 -27.18
N GLU A 336 -9.30 25.73 -26.63
CA GLU A 336 -9.51 27.17 -26.46
C GLU A 336 -8.68 27.74 -25.31
N GLY A 337 -8.68 27.06 -24.16
CA GLY A 337 -8.02 27.50 -22.93
C GLY A 337 -6.50 27.44 -22.98
N ASN A 338 -5.93 26.50 -23.74
CA ASN A 338 -4.48 26.41 -23.96
C ASN A 338 -4.04 27.20 -25.22
N GLY A 339 -5.01 27.76 -25.96
CA GLY A 339 -4.76 28.50 -27.19
C GLY A 339 -4.60 30.00 -27.01
N GLY A 340 -5.40 30.65 -26.18
CA GLY A 340 -5.36 32.11 -26.02
C GLY A 340 -4.22 32.55 -25.11
N GLY A 341 -3.28 33.36 -25.62
CA GLY A 341 -2.45 34.19 -24.74
C GLY A 341 -3.38 35.00 -23.85
N GLY A 342 -3.34 34.72 -22.54
CA GLY A 342 -4.44 35.00 -21.61
C GLY A 342 -4.93 36.44 -21.60
N GLU A 343 -5.96 36.75 -22.39
CA GLU A 343 -6.68 38.02 -22.29
C GLU A 343 -7.62 38.06 -21.07
N ASN A 344 -7.92 36.90 -20.46
CA ASN A 344 -8.89 36.78 -19.35
C ASN A 344 -8.29 36.27 -18.02
N GLY A 345 -6.97 36.15 -17.89
CA GLY A 345 -6.31 35.77 -16.62
C GLY A 345 -6.67 34.40 -16.04
N ARG A 346 -7.35 33.53 -16.80
CA ARG A 346 -7.62 32.14 -16.41
C ARG A 346 -6.38 31.29 -16.65
N GLU A 347 -6.00 30.50 -15.64
CA GLU A 347 -4.89 29.54 -15.74
C GLU A 347 -5.16 28.51 -16.85
N SER A 348 -4.10 28.15 -17.58
CA SER A 348 -4.11 27.07 -18.57
C SER A 348 -4.45 25.74 -17.92
N PHE A 349 -5.05 24.81 -18.68
CA PHE A 349 -5.33 23.48 -18.17
C PHE A 349 -4.05 22.64 -18.12
N ALA A 350 -3.82 21.95 -17.00
CA ALA A 350 -2.70 21.04 -16.82
C ALA A 350 -2.94 19.64 -17.42
N LEU A 351 -4.15 19.37 -17.92
CA LEU A 351 -4.57 18.04 -18.37
C LEU A 351 -3.66 17.53 -19.49
N ARG A 352 -3.12 16.32 -19.31
CA ARG A 352 -2.20 15.64 -20.24
C ARG A 352 -2.74 14.30 -20.70
N GLU A 353 -3.63 13.69 -19.94
CA GLU A 353 -4.12 12.35 -20.23
C GLU A 353 -5.61 12.19 -19.86
N ILE A 354 -6.38 11.61 -20.80
CA ILE A 354 -7.77 11.18 -20.58
C ILE A 354 -7.87 9.68 -20.93
N LYS A 355 -8.03 8.83 -19.93
CA LYS A 355 -8.15 7.37 -20.09
C LYS A 355 -9.62 6.96 -20.07
N LEU A 356 -10.08 6.38 -21.17
CA LEU A 356 -11.47 5.95 -21.34
C LEU A 356 -11.55 4.44 -21.59
N GLU A 357 -11.49 3.65 -20.53
CA GLU A 357 -11.65 2.19 -20.67
C GLU A 357 -13.13 1.81 -20.77
N GLY A 358 -13.45 0.91 -21.70
CA GLY A 358 -14.82 0.46 -21.94
C GLY A 358 -15.69 1.39 -22.79
N TYR A 359 -15.09 2.45 -23.35
CA TYR A 359 -15.72 3.35 -24.33
C TYR A 359 -15.41 2.92 -25.76
N PRO A 360 -16.29 3.23 -26.74
CA PRO A 360 -16.07 2.89 -28.16
C PRO A 360 -15.25 3.94 -28.92
N TYR A 361 -14.67 4.91 -28.22
CA TYR A 361 -13.88 6.02 -28.75
C TYR A 361 -12.75 6.36 -27.78
N ALA A 362 -11.74 7.09 -28.26
CA ALA A 362 -10.62 7.56 -27.45
C ALA A 362 -10.53 9.09 -27.47
N VAL A 363 -9.88 9.66 -26.47
CA VAL A 363 -9.49 11.08 -26.48
C VAL A 363 -7.99 11.15 -26.58
N VAL A 364 -7.51 11.76 -27.65
CA VAL A 364 -6.09 11.76 -28.01
C VAL A 364 -5.55 13.19 -27.90
N ASN A 365 -4.41 13.31 -27.21
CA ASN A 365 -3.60 14.52 -27.24
C ASN A 365 -2.53 14.33 -28.34
N HIS A 366 -2.57 15.19 -29.34
CA HIS A 366 -1.57 15.27 -30.39
C HIS A 366 -0.52 16.28 -29.94
N ASP A 367 0.61 15.78 -29.45
CA ASP A 367 1.79 16.58 -29.19
C ASP A 367 2.43 16.93 -30.55
N ASP A 368 1.99 18.02 -31.18
CA ASP A 368 2.59 18.52 -32.42
C ASP A 368 3.96 19.14 -32.11
N GLU A 369 5.02 18.32 -32.10
CA GLU A 369 6.42 18.78 -31.97
C GLU A 369 6.85 19.74 -33.10
N GLU A 370 6.13 19.75 -34.24
CA GLU A 370 6.50 20.55 -35.42
C GLU A 370 6.04 22.02 -35.39
N LEU A 371 5.14 22.40 -34.48
CA LEU A 371 4.73 23.79 -34.32
C LEU A 371 5.54 24.42 -33.17
N SER A 372 6.45 25.32 -33.54
CA SER A 372 7.36 26.14 -32.69
C SER A 372 6.75 26.93 -31.51
N GLY A 373 5.56 26.57 -31.04
CA GLY A 373 4.87 27.14 -29.88
C GLY A 373 4.25 26.11 -28.90
N GLY A 374 4.51 24.80 -29.05
CA GLY A 374 4.18 23.79 -28.01
C GLY A 374 2.69 23.69 -27.65
N ARG A 375 1.79 23.87 -28.61
CA ARG A 375 0.34 23.92 -28.37
C ARG A 375 -0.23 22.50 -28.41
N LEU A 376 -0.74 22.02 -27.29
CA LEU A 376 -1.46 20.74 -27.22
C LEU A 376 -2.74 20.81 -28.07
N LYS A 377 -2.98 19.79 -28.89
CA LYS A 377 -4.20 19.67 -29.69
C LYS A 377 -4.93 18.39 -29.35
N TRP A 378 -6.15 18.53 -28.88
CA TRP A 378 -6.98 17.42 -28.45
C TRP A 378 -8.04 17.04 -29.50
N THR A 379 -8.30 15.75 -29.67
CA THR A 379 -9.37 15.20 -30.52
C THR A 379 -10.11 14.05 -29.83
N VAL A 380 -11.37 13.82 -30.23
CA VAL A 380 -12.14 12.61 -29.88
C VAL A 380 -12.22 11.73 -31.13
N GLU A 381 -11.66 10.53 -31.07
CA GLU A 381 -11.51 9.60 -32.20
C GLU A 381 -12.46 8.41 -32.08
#